data_AF-W8TI40-F1
#
_entry.id   AF-W8TI40-F1
#
_cell.length_a   1.000
_cell.length_b   1.000
_cell.length_c   1.000
_cell.angle_alpha   90.00
_cell.angle_beta   90.00
_cell.angle_gamma   90.00
#
_symmetry.space_group_name_H-M   'P 1'
#
loop_
_entity.id
_entity.type
_entity.pdbx_description
1 polymer ?
#
loop_
_entity_poly.entity_id
_entity_poly.type
_entity_poly.pdbx_seq_one_letter_code
_entity_poly.pdbx_strand_id
1 'polypeptide(L)'
;MANKVSISHALSVLHSKKHHKLIDVFNTVCRMSTQIRRDWYVEALTGDIDASKEYIFIVRTANPSICCLSKMILEEAGYMHRSTVSQCLNELADMGIVSYNPSYLGWEIIGMEDAFNKADSETSPGGYMELRKLFFSREFYEMNVTLKKIVYYCSILMSTKGFKSKNSFIINLKKENPEWTSFLNTDNIYYIKSLITRLIDDSNLLRKLEQKQYAHRSIKNKNRFLFILKPLEKLKLFIKDSPLSAQDKLNSLISKHKELYSYIAGLRDKLEQPARSRATDSVICALVEALRYLNRSTVELVVDSVFTRIHNGYVSHPSAYIAKILQKHAAYKKLLL
;
A
#
# COMPACT_ATOMS: atom_id res chain seq x y z
N MET A 1 -0.38 2.03 -20.54
CA MET A 1 -1.39 1.41 -19.66
C MET A 1 -1.46 2.21 -18.38
N ALA A 2 -2.64 2.66 -17.99
CA ALA A 2 -2.80 3.40 -16.75
C ALA A 2 -2.65 2.45 -15.55
N ASN A 3 -1.79 2.79 -14.60
CA ASN A 3 -1.65 2.08 -13.32
C ASN A 3 -2.42 2.77 -12.19
N LYS A 4 -3.25 3.75 -12.54
CA LYS A 4 -3.90 4.68 -11.64
C LYS A 4 -5.32 4.92 -12.11
N VAL A 5 -6.21 5.15 -11.17
CA VAL A 5 -7.62 5.44 -11.40
C VAL A 5 -8.08 6.60 -10.53
N SER A 6 -9.02 7.43 -11.00
CA SER A 6 -9.54 8.55 -10.23
C SER A 6 -10.25 8.04 -8.98
N ILE A 7 -9.99 8.68 -7.83
CA ILE A 7 -10.67 8.33 -6.58
C ILE A 7 -12.18 8.59 -6.69
N SER A 8 -12.59 9.64 -7.40
CA SER A 8 -14.02 9.93 -7.62
C SER A 8 -14.73 8.78 -8.33
N HIS A 9 -14.17 8.28 -9.44
CA HIS A 9 -14.73 7.12 -10.14
C HIS A 9 -14.68 5.85 -9.31
N ALA A 10 -13.58 5.62 -8.58
CA ALA A 10 -13.48 4.46 -7.70
C ALA A 10 -14.59 4.48 -6.63
N LEU A 11 -14.92 5.65 -6.08
CA LEU A 11 -16.05 5.81 -5.16
C LEU A 11 -17.40 5.61 -5.87
N SER A 12 -17.63 6.23 -7.04
CA SER A 12 -18.87 6.06 -7.79
C SER A 12 -19.16 4.58 -8.10
N VAL A 13 -18.15 3.84 -8.57
CA VAL A 13 -18.27 2.40 -8.85
C VAL A 13 -18.47 1.58 -7.58
N LEU A 14 -17.84 1.97 -6.47
CA LEU A 14 -18.01 1.32 -5.16
C LEU A 14 -19.44 1.48 -4.62
N HIS A 15 -20.04 2.65 -4.81
CA HIS A 15 -21.40 2.97 -4.36
C HIS A 15 -22.50 2.37 -5.25
N SER A 16 -22.17 1.94 -6.47
CA SER A 16 -23.14 1.27 -7.34
C SER A 16 -23.74 0.02 -6.69
N LYS A 17 -25.06 -0.13 -6.81
CA LYS A 17 -25.84 -1.25 -6.28
C LYS A 17 -26.23 -2.28 -7.35
N LYS A 18 -26.19 -1.89 -8.63
CA LYS A 18 -26.78 -2.68 -9.72
C LYS A 18 -25.94 -3.89 -10.13
N HIS A 19 -24.62 -3.72 -10.22
CA HIS A 19 -23.74 -4.79 -10.72
C HIS A 19 -22.55 -5.03 -9.80
N HIS A 20 -22.51 -6.24 -9.23
CA HIS A 20 -21.47 -6.64 -8.28
C HIS A 20 -20.09 -6.88 -8.91
N LYS A 21 -20.01 -7.01 -10.24
CA LYS A 21 -18.76 -7.12 -11.01
C LYS A 21 -18.31 -5.80 -11.64
N LEU A 22 -19.02 -4.70 -11.37
CA LEU A 22 -18.72 -3.39 -11.96
C LEU A 22 -17.30 -2.93 -11.62
N ILE A 23 -16.85 -3.18 -10.37
CA ILE A 23 -15.47 -2.92 -9.92
C ILE A 23 -14.45 -3.63 -10.81
N ASP A 24 -14.68 -4.91 -11.15
CA ASP A 24 -13.74 -5.72 -11.93
C ASP A 24 -13.62 -5.22 -13.37
N VAL A 25 -14.77 -4.94 -13.99
CA VAL A 25 -14.84 -4.43 -15.38
C VAL A 25 -14.23 -3.04 -15.46
N PHE A 26 -14.58 -2.15 -14.54
CA PHE A 26 -14.03 -0.80 -14.46
C PHE A 26 -12.50 -0.80 -14.35
N ASN A 27 -11.93 -1.57 -13.41
CA ASN A 27 -10.48 -1.63 -13.24
C ASN A 27 -9.78 -2.17 -14.50
N THR A 28 -10.37 -3.14 -15.17
CA THR A 28 -9.84 -3.70 -16.43
C THR A 28 -9.84 -2.65 -17.55
N VAL A 29 -10.93 -1.89 -17.71
CA VAL A 29 -10.99 -0.75 -18.64
C VAL A 29 -9.91 0.28 -18.35
N CYS A 30 -9.76 0.69 -17.08
CA CYS A 30 -8.70 1.62 -16.68
C CYS A 30 -7.31 1.09 -17.00
N ARG A 31 -7.02 -0.19 -16.73
CA ARG A 31 -5.72 -0.81 -17.03
C ARG A 31 -5.42 -0.81 -18.54
N MET A 32 -6.41 -1.15 -19.36
CA MET A 32 -6.28 -1.18 -20.82
C MET A 32 -6.14 0.22 -21.42
N SER A 33 -6.61 1.26 -20.73
CA SER A 33 -6.57 2.62 -21.23
C SER A 33 -5.14 3.15 -21.44
N THR A 34 -5.03 3.99 -22.47
CA THR A 34 -3.82 4.73 -22.82
C THR A 34 -4.03 6.21 -22.55
N GLN A 35 -3.06 6.82 -21.89
CA GLN A 35 -3.01 8.27 -21.71
C GLN A 35 -2.52 8.90 -23.01
N ILE A 36 -3.32 9.79 -23.58
CA ILE A 36 -3.03 10.50 -24.83
C ILE A 36 -3.14 11.99 -24.52
N ARG A 37 -2.27 12.81 -25.12
CA ARG A 37 -2.37 14.26 -25.04
C ARG A 37 -3.54 14.73 -25.92
N ARG A 38 -4.40 15.59 -25.40
CA ARG A 38 -5.49 16.18 -26.21
C ARG A 38 -4.91 16.97 -27.38
N ASP A 39 -5.55 16.81 -28.52
CA ASP A 39 -5.31 17.58 -29.74
C ASP A 39 -6.46 18.55 -29.87
N TRP A 40 -6.23 19.74 -29.31
CA TRP A 40 -7.22 20.81 -29.25
C TRP A 40 -7.74 21.22 -30.63
N TYR A 41 -6.94 21.05 -31.69
CA TYR A 41 -7.36 21.37 -33.04
C TYR A 41 -8.43 20.39 -33.54
N VAL A 42 -8.27 19.09 -33.23
CA VAL A 42 -9.24 18.06 -33.62
C VAL A 42 -10.53 18.18 -32.81
N GLU A 43 -10.44 18.46 -31.50
CA GLU A 43 -11.62 18.62 -30.63
C GLU A 43 -12.41 19.92 -30.92
N ALA A 44 -11.73 20.99 -31.36
CA ALA A 44 -12.37 22.24 -31.76
C ALA A 44 -13.35 22.08 -32.93
N LEU A 45 -13.12 21.09 -33.78
CA LEU A 45 -13.99 20.80 -34.92
C LEU A 45 -15.26 20.03 -34.52
N THR A 46 -15.27 19.41 -33.32
CA THR A 46 -16.36 18.51 -32.87
C THR A 46 -17.22 19.07 -31.74
N GLY A 47 -16.84 20.21 -31.14
CA GLY A 47 -17.62 20.92 -30.11
C GLY A 47 -17.34 20.45 -28.68
N ASP A 48 -17.35 21.41 -27.75
CA ASP A 48 -16.97 21.36 -26.33
C ASP A 48 -15.50 21.08 -26.02
N ILE A 49 -14.71 22.16 -26.05
CA ILE A 49 -13.32 22.17 -25.61
C ILE A 49 -13.24 22.66 -24.17
N ASP A 50 -12.90 21.76 -23.24
CA ASP A 50 -12.42 22.18 -21.92
C ASP A 50 -10.89 22.33 -21.97
N ALA A 51 -10.42 23.52 -22.31
CA ALA A 51 -9.00 23.88 -22.45
C ALA A 51 -8.14 23.59 -21.20
N SER A 52 -8.76 23.30 -20.04
CA SER A 52 -8.06 22.96 -18.81
C SER A 52 -7.52 21.52 -18.78
N LYS A 53 -7.97 20.65 -19.70
CA LYS A 53 -7.68 19.20 -19.68
C LYS A 53 -6.61 18.80 -20.67
N GLU A 54 -5.36 18.63 -20.23
CA GLU A 54 -4.26 18.30 -21.17
C GLU A 54 -4.28 16.85 -21.70
N TYR A 55 -4.90 15.91 -20.97
CA TYR A 55 -4.83 14.48 -21.28
C TYR A 55 -6.20 13.81 -21.28
N ILE A 56 -6.31 12.74 -22.06
CA ILE A 56 -7.45 11.80 -22.09
C ILE A 56 -6.98 10.38 -21.89
N PHE A 57 -7.89 9.53 -21.44
CA PHE A 57 -7.63 8.12 -21.19
C PHE A 57 -8.55 7.28 -22.07
N ILE A 58 -7.97 6.65 -23.09
CA ILE A 58 -8.74 5.98 -24.14
C ILE A 58 -8.33 4.52 -24.30
N VAL A 59 -9.34 3.66 -24.52
CA VAL A 59 -9.19 2.31 -25.07
C VAL A 59 -9.58 2.36 -26.55
N ARG A 60 -8.60 2.30 -27.45
CA ARG A 60 -8.85 2.32 -28.89
C ARG A 60 -9.56 1.04 -29.33
N THR A 61 -10.61 1.19 -30.13
CA THR A 61 -11.43 0.09 -30.63
C THR A 61 -11.65 0.25 -32.13
N ALA A 62 -11.69 -0.86 -32.86
CA ALA A 62 -11.95 -0.83 -34.30
C ALA A 62 -13.37 -0.31 -34.67
N ASN A 63 -14.32 -0.37 -33.73
CA ASN A 63 -15.71 0.05 -33.93
C ASN A 63 -16.28 0.67 -32.63
N PRO A 64 -17.19 1.67 -32.71
CA PRO A 64 -17.88 2.26 -31.56
C PRO A 64 -18.77 1.32 -30.74
N SER A 65 -18.92 0.05 -31.10
CA SER A 65 -19.79 -0.88 -30.39
C SER A 65 -19.22 -1.29 -29.03
N ILE A 66 -20.07 -1.28 -27.99
CA ILE A 66 -19.77 -1.84 -26.66
C ILE A 66 -19.35 -3.31 -26.76
N CYS A 67 -19.89 -4.06 -27.73
CA CYS A 67 -19.49 -5.44 -27.97
C CYS A 67 -18.00 -5.57 -28.33
N CYS A 68 -17.43 -4.58 -29.03
CA CYS A 68 -16.01 -4.57 -29.38
C CYS A 68 -15.16 -4.37 -28.13
N LEU A 69 -15.51 -3.39 -27.29
CA LEU A 69 -14.85 -3.18 -26.00
C LEU A 69 -14.99 -4.40 -25.08
N SER A 70 -16.17 -5.00 -25.02
CA SER A 70 -16.40 -6.23 -24.24
C SER A 70 -15.50 -7.37 -24.69
N LYS A 71 -15.28 -7.54 -26.01
CA LYS A 71 -14.39 -8.58 -26.52
C LYS A 71 -12.95 -8.37 -26.06
N MET A 72 -12.45 -7.13 -26.14
CA MET A 72 -11.09 -6.80 -25.69
C MET A 72 -10.90 -7.02 -24.18
N ILE A 73 -11.92 -6.71 -23.36
CA ILE A 73 -11.88 -7.00 -21.92
C ILE A 73 -11.80 -8.50 -21.65
N LEU A 74 -12.52 -9.32 -22.42
CA LEU A 74 -12.45 -10.78 -22.27
C LEU A 74 -11.10 -11.35 -22.71
N GLU A 75 -10.46 -10.75 -23.72
CA GLU A 75 -9.11 -11.10 -24.14
C GLU A 75 -8.07 -10.75 -23.06
N GLU A 76 -8.20 -9.60 -22.39
CA GLU A 76 -7.33 -9.20 -21.26
C GLU A 76 -7.65 -10.00 -19.97
N ALA A 77 -8.91 -10.35 -19.73
CA ALA A 77 -9.40 -11.00 -18.52
C ALA A 77 -10.27 -12.22 -18.83
N GLY A 78 -9.62 -13.30 -19.30
CA GLY A 78 -10.28 -14.53 -19.78
C GLY A 78 -11.15 -15.30 -18.77
N TYR A 79 -11.20 -14.88 -17.51
CA TYR A 79 -12.08 -15.46 -16.48
C TYR A 79 -13.43 -14.75 -16.35
N MET A 80 -13.66 -13.62 -17.06
CA MET A 80 -14.92 -12.88 -16.99
C MET A 80 -15.98 -13.44 -17.96
N HIS A 81 -17.25 -13.29 -17.62
CA HIS A 81 -18.36 -13.67 -18.50
C HIS A 81 -18.81 -12.53 -19.41
N ARG A 82 -19.02 -12.81 -20.70
CA ARG A 82 -19.37 -11.83 -21.74
C ARG A 82 -20.62 -11.00 -21.42
N SER A 83 -21.70 -11.65 -21.01
CA SER A 83 -22.96 -10.97 -20.67
C SER A 83 -22.78 -10.00 -19.50
N THR A 84 -22.06 -10.43 -18.46
CA THR A 84 -21.73 -9.62 -17.30
C THR A 84 -20.88 -8.41 -17.67
N VAL A 85 -19.86 -8.59 -18.53
CA VAL A 85 -19.01 -7.49 -19.01
C VAL A 85 -19.85 -6.47 -19.77
N SER A 86 -20.70 -6.91 -20.69
CA SER A 86 -21.53 -6.02 -21.49
C SER A 86 -22.50 -5.21 -20.63
N GLN A 87 -23.14 -5.84 -19.64
CA GLN A 87 -24.03 -5.15 -18.68
C GLN A 87 -23.27 -4.11 -17.84
N CYS A 88 -22.08 -4.46 -17.35
CA CYS A 88 -21.25 -3.52 -16.58
C CYS A 88 -20.76 -2.35 -17.44
N LEU A 89 -20.45 -2.57 -18.72
CA LEU A 89 -20.07 -1.50 -19.63
C LEU A 89 -21.22 -0.53 -19.91
N ASN A 90 -22.43 -1.04 -20.12
CA ASN A 90 -23.61 -0.20 -20.25
C ASN A 90 -23.83 0.64 -18.98
N GLU A 91 -23.69 0.03 -17.79
CA GLU A 91 -23.82 0.78 -16.54
C GLU A 91 -22.73 1.86 -16.38
N LEU A 92 -21.48 1.58 -16.76
CA LEU A 92 -20.43 2.60 -16.75
C LEU A 92 -20.72 3.76 -17.71
N ALA A 93 -21.37 3.46 -18.85
CA ALA A 93 -21.80 4.48 -19.80
C ALA A 93 -22.96 5.31 -19.24
N ASP A 94 -23.96 4.66 -18.63
CA ASP A 94 -25.08 5.33 -17.95
C ASP A 94 -24.61 6.22 -16.79
N MET A 95 -23.53 5.83 -16.11
CA MET A 95 -22.86 6.62 -15.07
C MET A 95 -22.04 7.80 -15.62
N GLY A 96 -21.90 7.92 -16.94
CA GLY A 96 -21.06 8.93 -17.58
C GLY A 96 -19.55 8.73 -17.36
N ILE A 97 -19.13 7.54 -16.94
CA ILE A 97 -17.71 7.21 -16.69
C ILE A 97 -17.02 6.82 -18.00
N VAL A 98 -17.71 6.13 -18.90
CA VAL A 98 -17.17 5.76 -20.21
C VAL A 98 -18.06 6.27 -21.34
N SER A 99 -17.45 6.79 -22.39
CA SER A 99 -18.15 7.21 -23.60
C SER A 99 -17.29 6.95 -24.83
N TYR A 100 -17.92 6.73 -25.98
CA TYR A 100 -17.17 6.62 -27.22
C TYR A 100 -16.78 8.01 -27.72
N ASN A 101 -15.47 8.22 -27.91
CA ASN A 101 -14.92 9.44 -28.47
C ASN A 101 -14.58 9.21 -29.96
N PRO A 102 -15.35 9.79 -30.90
CA PRO A 102 -15.13 9.58 -32.34
C PRO A 102 -13.82 10.21 -32.83
N SER A 103 -13.38 11.32 -32.23
CA SER A 103 -12.15 12.03 -32.61
C SER A 103 -10.89 11.18 -32.40
N TYR A 104 -10.95 10.24 -31.44
CA TYR A 104 -9.84 9.35 -31.10
C TYR A 104 -10.11 7.87 -31.40
N LEU A 105 -11.25 7.58 -32.04
CA LEU A 105 -11.68 6.23 -32.42
C LEU A 105 -11.60 5.22 -31.26
N GLY A 106 -12.11 5.60 -30.09
CA GLY A 106 -11.99 4.76 -28.90
C GLY A 106 -12.91 5.15 -27.76
N TRP A 107 -12.97 4.29 -26.76
CA TRP A 107 -13.73 4.52 -25.55
C TRP A 107 -12.91 5.32 -24.55
N GLU A 108 -13.37 6.53 -24.26
CA GLU A 108 -12.80 7.45 -23.28
C GLU A 108 -13.34 7.15 -21.88
N ILE A 109 -12.45 7.27 -20.89
CA ILE A 109 -12.80 7.29 -19.47
C ILE A 109 -12.89 8.75 -19.05
N ILE A 110 -14.10 9.31 -19.05
CA ILE A 110 -14.36 10.74 -18.81
C ILE A 110 -14.03 11.08 -17.36
N GLY A 111 -13.27 12.15 -17.08
CA GLY A 111 -12.97 12.61 -15.71
C GLY A 111 -11.77 11.89 -15.07
N MET A 112 -11.06 11.06 -15.84
CA MET A 112 -9.89 10.32 -15.38
C MET A 112 -8.66 11.25 -15.22
N GLU A 113 -8.63 12.33 -15.98
CA GLU A 113 -7.70 13.46 -15.91
C GLU A 113 -7.74 14.19 -14.55
N ASP A 114 -8.90 14.23 -13.88
CA ASP A 114 -9.06 14.87 -12.57
C ASP A 114 -8.23 14.18 -11.49
N ALA A 115 -7.82 12.93 -11.71
CA ALA A 115 -6.91 12.20 -10.83
C ALA A 115 -5.51 12.82 -10.77
N PHE A 116 -5.15 13.62 -11.78
CA PHE A 116 -3.83 14.23 -11.96
C PHE A 116 -3.83 15.75 -11.73
N ASN A 117 -5.01 16.36 -11.67
CA ASN A 117 -5.17 17.78 -11.35
C ASN A 117 -4.80 18.04 -9.88
N LYS A 118 -4.15 19.17 -9.62
CA LYS A 118 -3.91 19.62 -8.24
C LYS A 118 -5.27 19.93 -7.62
N ALA A 119 -5.51 19.37 -6.42
CA ALA A 119 -6.76 19.55 -5.69
C ALA A 119 -6.91 21.02 -5.26
N ASP A 120 -7.43 21.85 -6.16
CA ASP A 120 -7.69 23.27 -5.92
C ASP A 120 -9.16 23.53 -5.53
N SER A 121 -10.03 22.52 -5.56
CA SER A 121 -11.46 22.66 -5.19
C SER A 121 -11.88 21.72 -4.05
N GLU A 122 -12.65 22.25 -3.10
CA GLU A 122 -13.20 21.53 -1.94
C GLU A 122 -14.33 20.54 -2.31
N THR A 123 -14.82 20.59 -3.55
CA THR A 123 -16.04 19.88 -3.99
C THR A 123 -15.79 18.50 -4.59
N SER A 124 -14.55 18.18 -4.98
CA SER A 124 -14.21 16.86 -5.54
C SER A 124 -12.91 16.37 -4.91
N PRO A 125 -12.87 15.19 -4.26
CA PRO A 125 -11.64 14.66 -3.70
C PRO A 125 -10.67 14.32 -4.84
N GLY A 126 -9.86 15.29 -5.24
CA GLY A 126 -8.81 15.11 -6.23
C GLY A 126 -7.80 14.06 -5.76
N GLY A 127 -7.37 13.22 -6.69
CA GLY A 127 -6.36 12.20 -6.43
C GLY A 127 -6.61 10.89 -7.16
N TYR A 128 -5.60 10.02 -7.09
CA TYR A 128 -5.61 8.72 -7.74
C TYR A 128 -5.51 7.58 -6.73
N MET A 129 -6.13 6.46 -7.07
CA MET A 129 -5.89 5.15 -6.48
C MET A 129 -4.97 4.34 -7.41
N GLU A 130 -4.00 3.64 -6.86
CA GLU A 130 -3.17 2.69 -7.62
C GLU A 130 -3.95 1.41 -7.93
N LEU A 131 -3.90 0.96 -9.19
CA LEU A 131 -4.51 -0.30 -9.62
C LEU A 131 -3.63 -1.46 -9.16
N ARG A 132 -4.16 -2.26 -8.23
CA ARG A 132 -3.41 -3.37 -7.61
C ARG A 132 -3.57 -4.65 -8.44
N LYS A 133 -2.51 -5.48 -8.48
CA LYS A 133 -2.51 -6.77 -9.20
C LYS A 133 -3.69 -7.68 -8.81
N LEU A 134 -4.08 -7.64 -7.54
CA LEU A 134 -5.20 -8.41 -7.01
C LEU A 134 -6.49 -8.16 -7.79
N PHE A 135 -6.76 -6.94 -8.26
CA PHE A 135 -8.02 -6.60 -8.95
C PHE A 135 -8.19 -7.30 -10.29
N PHE A 136 -7.11 -7.87 -10.84
CA PHE A 136 -7.10 -8.57 -12.11
C PHE A 136 -7.01 -10.09 -11.96
N SER A 137 -7.21 -10.63 -10.76
CA SER A 137 -7.19 -12.07 -10.53
C SER A 137 -8.59 -12.69 -10.52
N ARG A 138 -8.66 -13.97 -10.92
CA ARG A 138 -9.89 -14.77 -10.81
C ARG A 138 -10.41 -14.85 -9.36
N GLU A 139 -9.50 -14.92 -8.39
CA GLU A 139 -9.83 -14.92 -6.96
C GLU A 139 -10.59 -13.64 -6.56
N PHE A 140 -10.14 -12.47 -7.01
CA PHE A 140 -10.86 -11.22 -6.75
C PHE A 140 -12.19 -11.17 -7.49
N TYR A 141 -12.22 -11.67 -8.72
CA TYR A 141 -13.46 -11.76 -9.49
C TYR A 141 -14.52 -12.59 -8.76
N GLU A 142 -14.17 -13.77 -8.27
CA GLU A 142 -15.06 -14.71 -7.58
C GLU A 142 -15.39 -14.32 -6.12
N MET A 143 -14.69 -13.33 -5.56
CA MET A 143 -14.89 -12.86 -4.19
C MET A 143 -16.33 -12.39 -3.92
N ASN A 144 -16.80 -12.64 -2.69
CA ASN A 144 -18.07 -12.10 -2.19
C ASN A 144 -18.10 -10.57 -2.33
N VAL A 145 -19.24 -10.03 -2.78
CA VAL A 145 -19.45 -8.61 -3.09
C VAL A 145 -19.06 -7.69 -1.94
N THR A 146 -19.50 -8.03 -0.72
CA THR A 146 -19.21 -7.26 0.49
C THR A 146 -17.72 -7.19 0.76
N LEU A 147 -17.03 -8.33 0.66
CA LEU A 147 -15.59 -8.42 0.86
C LEU A 147 -14.83 -7.63 -0.20
N LYS A 148 -15.26 -7.75 -1.46
CA LYS A 148 -14.71 -7.01 -2.60
C LYS A 148 -14.77 -5.50 -2.37
N LYS A 149 -15.95 -4.99 -1.97
CA LYS A 149 -16.14 -3.56 -1.67
C LYS A 149 -15.23 -3.08 -0.54
N ILE A 150 -15.06 -3.86 0.53
CA ILE A 150 -14.14 -3.52 1.63
C ILE A 150 -12.69 -3.46 1.14
N VAL A 151 -12.23 -4.47 0.41
CA VAL A 151 -10.85 -4.54 -0.13
C VAL A 151 -10.58 -3.36 -1.06
N TYR A 152 -11.55 -3.05 -1.91
CA TYR A 152 -11.47 -1.93 -2.84
C TYR A 152 -11.40 -0.60 -2.09
N TYR A 153 -12.26 -0.39 -1.09
CA TYR A 153 -12.24 0.82 -0.28
C TYR A 153 -10.97 0.97 0.56
N CYS A 154 -10.44 -0.12 1.12
CA CYS A 154 -9.13 -0.12 1.77
C CYS A 154 -8.02 0.35 0.81
N SER A 155 -8.10 -0.02 -0.47
CA SER A 155 -7.13 0.40 -1.48
C SER A 155 -7.23 1.89 -1.82
N ILE A 156 -8.45 2.45 -1.80
CA ILE A 156 -8.68 3.90 -1.89
C ILE A 156 -8.03 4.60 -0.70
N LEU A 157 -8.29 4.14 0.53
CA LEU A 157 -7.72 4.72 1.76
C LEU A 157 -6.18 4.65 1.77
N MET A 158 -5.60 3.55 1.31
CA MET A 158 -4.14 3.41 1.16
C MET A 158 -3.54 4.41 0.14
N SER A 159 -4.34 4.92 -0.79
CA SER A 159 -3.84 5.86 -1.80
C SER A 159 -3.85 7.31 -1.31
N THR A 160 -4.49 7.59 -0.16
CA THR A 160 -4.56 8.93 0.43
C THR A 160 -3.20 9.41 0.98
N LYS A 161 -2.98 10.73 1.00
CA LYS A 161 -1.77 11.36 1.58
C LYS A 161 -1.56 10.98 3.05
N GLY A 162 -2.66 10.82 3.80
CA GLY A 162 -2.62 10.42 5.21
C GLY A 162 -2.01 9.03 5.40
N PHE A 163 -2.31 8.09 4.49
CA PHE A 163 -1.69 6.78 4.53
C PHE A 163 -0.21 6.82 4.13
N LYS A 164 0.13 7.49 3.03
CA LYS A 164 1.52 7.56 2.54
C LYS A 164 2.50 8.13 3.57
N SER A 165 2.03 9.03 4.43
CA SER A 165 2.83 9.63 5.51
C SER A 165 2.93 8.75 6.76
N LYS A 166 1.84 8.10 7.18
CA LYS A 166 1.76 7.37 8.46
C LYS A 166 1.87 5.85 8.34
N ASN A 167 1.86 5.30 7.12
CA ASN A 167 1.73 3.87 6.82
C ASN A 167 0.61 3.20 7.66
N SER A 168 -0.46 3.95 7.89
CA SER A 168 -1.60 3.54 8.70
C SER A 168 -2.77 4.46 8.43
N PHE A 169 -3.98 3.93 8.57
CA PHE A 169 -5.21 4.72 8.58
C PHE A 169 -6.09 4.26 9.74
N ILE A 170 -6.95 5.16 10.23
CA ILE A 170 -7.87 4.85 11.32
C ILE A 170 -9.25 4.65 10.71
N ILE A 171 -9.83 3.47 10.91
CA ILE A 171 -11.25 3.24 10.63
C ILE A 171 -12.01 3.67 11.88
N ASN A 172 -12.67 4.82 11.78
CA ASN A 172 -13.57 5.32 12.82
C ASN A 172 -15.03 5.08 12.40
N LEU A 173 -15.61 3.98 12.87
CA LEU A 173 -17.01 3.63 12.57
C LEU A 173 -18.03 4.44 13.39
N LYS A 174 -17.57 5.28 14.34
CA LYS A 174 -18.41 6.18 15.15
C LYS A 174 -18.56 7.59 14.57
N LYS A 175 -17.85 7.92 13.47
CA LYS A 175 -18.05 9.22 12.82
C LYS A 175 -19.45 9.21 12.18
N GLU A 176 -20.20 10.31 12.27
CA GLU A 176 -21.47 10.45 11.53
C GLU A 176 -21.21 10.23 10.03
N ASN A 177 -22.07 9.44 9.39
CA ASN A 177 -21.97 9.02 7.97
C ASN A 177 -20.61 8.41 7.57
N PRO A 178 -20.17 7.31 8.18
CA PRO A 178 -18.97 6.63 7.70
C PRO A 178 -19.29 6.04 6.32
N GLU A 179 -18.52 6.36 5.28
CA GLU A 179 -18.77 5.83 3.91
C GLU A 179 -18.94 4.31 3.87
N TRP A 180 -18.34 3.60 4.83
CA TRP A 180 -18.57 2.21 5.16
C TRP A 180 -20.04 1.78 5.20
N THR A 181 -20.90 2.55 5.88
CA THR A 181 -22.34 2.27 5.99
C THR A 181 -23.06 2.44 4.65
N SER A 182 -22.65 3.45 3.86
CA SER A 182 -23.23 3.78 2.56
C SER A 182 -22.98 2.67 1.54
N PHE A 183 -21.72 2.27 1.30
CA PHE A 183 -21.43 1.27 0.26
C PHE A 183 -21.75 -0.18 0.67
N LEU A 184 -21.76 -0.48 1.98
CA LEU A 184 -22.17 -1.78 2.51
C LEU A 184 -23.68 -1.89 2.70
N ASN A 185 -24.43 -0.79 2.57
CA ASN A 185 -25.88 -0.74 2.72
C ASN A 185 -26.34 -1.35 4.05
N THR A 186 -25.67 -0.98 5.14
CA THR A 186 -25.97 -1.46 6.49
C THR A 186 -25.59 -0.42 7.54
N ASP A 187 -26.49 -0.19 8.49
CA ASP A 187 -26.25 0.71 9.62
C ASP A 187 -25.62 -0.02 10.82
N ASN A 188 -25.48 -1.34 10.73
CA ASN A 188 -24.95 -2.15 11.82
C ASN A 188 -23.42 -2.04 11.90
N ILE A 189 -22.95 -1.09 12.71
CA ILE A 189 -21.52 -0.86 12.98
C ILE A 189 -20.81 -2.12 13.49
N TYR A 190 -21.47 -2.98 14.27
CA TYR A 190 -20.86 -4.20 14.80
C TYR A 190 -20.64 -5.26 13.72
N TYR A 191 -21.55 -5.33 12.75
CA TYR A 191 -21.40 -6.17 11.56
C TYR A 191 -20.27 -5.68 10.66
N ILE A 192 -20.21 -4.37 10.39
CA ILE A 192 -19.09 -3.77 9.63
C ILE A 192 -17.77 -4.05 10.33
N LYS A 193 -17.72 -3.87 11.65
CA LYS A 193 -16.56 -4.20 12.49
C LYS A 193 -16.15 -5.67 12.34
N SER A 194 -17.07 -6.62 12.51
CA SER A 194 -16.72 -8.05 12.48
C SER A 194 -16.21 -8.48 11.11
N LEU A 195 -16.81 -7.96 10.03
CA LEU A 195 -16.34 -8.19 8.66
C LEU A 195 -14.93 -7.67 8.44
N ILE A 196 -14.69 -6.42 8.84
CA ILE A 196 -13.40 -5.75 8.71
C ILE A 196 -12.34 -6.51 9.51
N THR A 197 -12.63 -6.89 10.76
CA THR A 197 -11.72 -7.70 11.60
C THR A 197 -11.41 -9.04 10.96
N ARG A 198 -12.43 -9.77 10.48
CA ARG A 198 -12.24 -11.06 9.79
C ARG A 198 -11.33 -10.93 8.55
N LEU A 199 -11.49 -9.85 7.79
CA LEU A 199 -10.67 -9.59 6.60
C LEU A 199 -9.21 -9.31 6.97
N ILE A 200 -8.96 -8.67 8.12
CA ILE A 200 -7.59 -8.49 8.60
C ILE A 200 -7.00 -9.80 9.10
N ASP A 201 -7.76 -10.56 9.87
CA ASP A 201 -7.31 -11.82 10.45
C ASP A 201 -6.96 -12.83 9.35
N ASP A 202 -7.68 -12.77 8.22
CA ASP A 202 -7.33 -13.47 7.00
C ASP A 202 -6.12 -12.81 6.30
N SER A 203 -4.94 -13.04 6.90
CA SER A 203 -3.68 -12.43 6.49
C SER A 203 -3.31 -12.66 5.02
N ASN A 204 -3.87 -13.67 4.36
CA ASN A 204 -3.57 -14.02 2.97
C ASN A 204 -4.09 -12.98 1.98
N LEU A 205 -5.29 -12.45 2.21
CA LEU A 205 -5.96 -11.56 1.28
C LEU A 205 -5.34 -10.16 1.32
N LEU A 206 -5.01 -9.69 2.52
CA LEU A 206 -4.21 -8.47 2.67
C LEU A 206 -2.81 -8.66 2.08
N ARG A 207 -2.07 -9.74 2.38
CA ARG A 207 -0.72 -10.06 1.81
C ARG A 207 -0.65 -9.86 0.30
N LYS A 208 -1.72 -10.20 -0.42
CA LYS A 208 -1.83 -10.08 -1.88
C LYS A 208 -2.03 -8.65 -2.39
N LEU A 209 -2.49 -7.70 -1.56
CA LEU A 209 -2.70 -6.30 -1.97
C LEU A 209 -1.39 -5.52 -2.24
N GLU A 210 -0.26 -5.87 -1.62
CA GLU A 210 0.95 -5.03 -1.69
C GLU A 210 2.28 -5.78 -1.50
N GLN A 211 2.27 -7.13 -1.42
CA GLN A 211 3.48 -7.93 -1.20
C GLN A 211 4.27 -7.55 0.08
N LYS A 212 3.64 -6.85 1.04
CA LYS A 212 4.21 -6.50 2.36
C LYS A 212 3.27 -7.01 3.44
N GLN A 213 3.78 -7.72 4.44
CA GLN A 213 2.95 -8.33 5.48
C GLN A 213 2.36 -7.26 6.44
N TYR A 214 1.15 -7.51 6.95
CA TYR A 214 0.30 -6.54 7.66
C TYR A 214 0.01 -6.97 9.11
N ALA A 215 -0.31 -6.01 9.99
CA ALA A 215 -0.96 -6.27 11.27
C ALA A 215 -1.97 -5.18 11.62
N HIS A 216 -2.86 -5.46 12.56
CA HIS A 216 -3.77 -4.46 13.11
C HIS A 216 -3.65 -4.39 14.62
N ARG A 217 -4.11 -3.27 15.19
CA ARG A 217 -4.25 -3.14 16.64
C ARG A 217 -5.63 -2.58 16.97
N SER A 218 -6.37 -3.31 17.79
CA SER A 218 -7.55 -2.78 18.46
C SER A 218 -7.12 -1.65 19.40
N ILE A 219 -7.63 -0.43 19.20
CA ILE A 219 -7.41 0.69 20.14
C ILE A 219 -8.38 0.50 21.31
N LYS A 220 -7.99 0.91 22.53
CA LYS A 220 -8.79 0.83 23.78
C LYS A 220 -10.20 1.47 23.76
N ASN A 221 -10.66 2.03 22.63
CA ASN A 221 -12.05 2.43 22.41
C ASN A 221 -12.73 1.45 21.46
N LYS A 222 -13.73 0.70 21.98
CA LYS A 222 -14.37 -0.48 21.35
C LYS A 222 -14.83 -0.36 19.87
N ASN A 223 -14.90 0.85 19.30
CA ASN A 223 -15.37 1.13 17.93
C ASN A 223 -14.39 1.96 17.07
N ARG A 224 -13.11 2.08 17.47
CA ARG A 224 -12.05 2.65 16.63
C ARG A 224 -11.03 1.56 16.32
N PHE A 225 -10.80 1.29 15.03
CA PHE A 225 -9.78 0.35 14.58
C PHE A 225 -8.61 1.13 13.99
N LEU A 226 -7.41 0.91 14.54
CA LEU A 226 -6.20 1.38 13.89
C LEU A 226 -5.74 0.30 12.92
N PHE A 227 -5.83 0.62 11.63
CA PHE A 227 -5.24 -0.18 10.58
C PHE A 227 -3.80 0.28 10.39
N ILE A 228 -2.84 -0.51 10.89
CA ILE A 228 -1.40 -0.23 10.74
C ILE A 228 -0.84 -1.10 9.62
N LEU A 229 -0.70 -0.55 8.43
CA LEU A 229 -0.09 -1.26 7.33
C LEU A 229 1.42 -0.96 7.33
N LYS A 230 2.11 -1.55 8.31
CA LYS A 230 3.58 -1.54 8.38
C LYS A 230 4.11 -2.93 8.03
N PRO A 231 5.30 -3.04 7.42
CA PRO A 231 6.02 -4.31 7.32
C PRO A 231 6.18 -4.94 8.70
N LEU A 232 6.01 -6.25 8.81
CA LEU A 232 6.02 -7.00 10.09
C LEU A 232 7.25 -6.69 10.97
N GLU A 233 8.40 -6.44 10.36
CA GLU A 233 9.64 -6.05 11.04
C GLU A 233 9.55 -4.70 11.76
N LYS A 234 8.85 -3.73 11.17
CA LYS A 234 8.57 -2.43 11.80
C LYS A 234 7.39 -2.51 12.77
N LEU A 235 6.53 -3.51 12.66
CA LEU A 235 5.44 -3.75 13.61
C LEU A 235 5.92 -4.37 14.92
N LYS A 236 6.98 -5.19 14.91
CA LYS A 236 7.61 -5.72 16.13
C LYS A 236 8.04 -4.63 17.12
N LEU A 237 8.28 -3.41 16.64
CA LEU A 237 8.61 -2.24 17.48
C LEU A 237 7.38 -1.49 18.02
N PHE A 238 6.19 -1.69 17.44
CA PHE A 238 4.97 -0.92 17.74
C PHE A 238 3.84 -1.76 18.33
N ILE A 239 3.83 -3.07 18.08
CA ILE A 239 2.98 -4.03 18.78
C ILE A 239 3.59 -4.20 20.16
N LYS A 240 2.95 -3.57 21.16
CA LYS A 240 3.15 -3.90 22.56
C LYS A 240 2.61 -5.33 22.77
N ASP A 241 3.32 -6.34 22.29
CA ASP A 241 3.44 -7.55 23.08
C ASP A 241 4.26 -7.16 24.30
N SER A 242 3.96 -7.73 25.46
CA SER A 242 4.59 -7.35 26.73
C SER A 242 6.09 -7.14 26.53
N PRO A 243 6.70 -6.10 27.11
CA PRO A 243 8.14 -5.93 26.97
C PRO A 243 8.77 -7.19 27.56
N LEU A 244 9.25 -8.09 26.70
CA LEU A 244 10.48 -8.80 27.02
C LEU A 244 11.42 -7.66 27.36
N SER A 245 11.83 -7.58 28.62
CA SER A 245 12.70 -6.51 29.06
C SER A 245 13.91 -6.50 28.12
N ALA A 246 14.57 -5.36 27.92
CA ALA A 246 15.79 -5.33 27.11
C ALA A 246 16.78 -6.45 27.54
N GLN A 247 16.72 -6.84 28.82
CA GLN A 247 17.40 -7.98 29.41
C GLN A 247 16.98 -9.34 28.83
N ASP A 248 15.69 -9.61 28.63
CA ASP A 248 15.23 -10.90 28.11
C ASP A 248 15.56 -11.07 26.61
N LYS A 249 15.49 -9.96 25.86
CA LYS A 249 15.96 -9.93 24.46
C LYS A 249 17.47 -10.16 24.38
N LEU A 250 18.24 -9.55 25.29
CA LEU A 250 19.67 -9.78 25.42
C LEU A 250 19.97 -11.23 25.79
N ASN A 251 19.30 -11.79 26.80
CA ASN A 251 19.47 -13.17 27.25
C ASN A 251 19.18 -14.18 26.13
N SER A 252 18.13 -13.96 25.34
CA SER A 252 17.84 -14.81 24.16
C SER A 252 18.86 -14.66 23.03
N LEU A 253 19.47 -13.48 22.86
CA LEU A 253 20.51 -13.27 21.84
C LEU A 253 21.85 -13.86 22.29
N ILE A 254 22.18 -13.74 23.58
CA ILE A 254 23.37 -14.36 24.20
C ILE A 254 23.29 -15.89 24.08
N SER A 255 22.14 -16.49 24.35
CA SER A 255 22.00 -17.95 24.28
C SER A 255 22.18 -18.49 22.85
N LYS A 256 21.74 -17.75 21.83
CA LYS A 256 21.85 -18.13 20.41
C LYS A 256 23.19 -17.78 19.76
N HIS A 257 23.87 -16.72 20.22
CA HIS A 257 25.10 -16.19 19.61
C HIS A 257 26.19 -15.97 20.65
N LYS A 258 26.43 -16.99 21.50
CA LYS A 258 27.33 -16.92 22.66
C LYS A 258 28.75 -16.50 22.29
N GLU A 259 29.32 -17.04 21.22
CA GLU A 259 30.70 -16.73 20.80
C GLU A 259 30.87 -15.26 20.39
N LEU A 260 29.93 -14.75 19.58
CA LEU A 260 29.92 -13.36 19.14
C LEU A 260 29.74 -12.40 20.33
N TYR A 261 28.84 -12.73 21.25
CA TYR A 261 28.66 -11.95 22.47
C TYR A 261 29.93 -11.94 23.33
N SER A 262 30.53 -13.10 23.59
CA SER A 262 31.77 -13.21 24.38
C SER A 262 32.91 -12.40 23.77
N TYR A 263 33.03 -12.39 22.44
CA TYR A 263 34.01 -11.56 21.74
C TYR A 263 33.77 -10.06 21.98
N ILE A 264 32.55 -9.57 21.75
CA ILE A 264 32.20 -8.15 21.93
C ILE A 264 32.33 -7.72 23.39
N ALA A 265 31.89 -8.55 24.33
CA ALA A 265 32.00 -8.30 25.77
C ALA A 265 33.47 -8.27 26.22
N GLY A 266 34.30 -9.19 25.73
CA GLY A 266 35.74 -9.20 26.00
C GLY A 266 36.45 -7.96 25.49
N LEU A 267 35.99 -7.37 24.38
CA LEU A 267 36.49 -6.07 23.90
C LEU A 267 35.98 -4.90 24.74
N ARG A 268 34.71 -4.92 25.17
CA ARG A 268 34.14 -3.91 26.06
C ARG A 268 34.93 -3.83 27.37
N ASP A 269 35.33 -4.97 27.91
CA ASP A 269 36.06 -5.03 29.19
C ASP A 269 37.48 -4.47 29.10
N LYS A 270 38.05 -4.43 27.89
CA LYS A 270 39.35 -3.80 27.61
C LYS A 270 39.28 -2.29 27.41
N LEU A 271 38.09 -1.70 27.35
CA LEU A 271 37.92 -0.24 27.22
C LEU A 271 38.25 0.45 28.55
N GLU A 272 38.93 1.59 28.47
CA GLU A 272 39.15 2.48 29.61
C GLU A 272 37.88 3.28 29.95
N GLN A 273 37.79 3.80 31.18
CA GLN A 273 36.73 4.75 31.54
C GLN A 273 37.03 6.12 30.92
N PRO A 274 36.03 6.89 30.45
CA PRO A 274 34.59 6.64 30.55
C PRO A 274 34.00 5.81 29.39
N ALA A 275 34.80 5.37 28.42
CA ALA A 275 34.31 4.66 27.23
C ALA A 275 33.59 3.35 27.61
N ARG A 276 34.09 2.62 28.62
CA ARG A 276 33.46 1.40 29.12
C ARG A 276 32.04 1.60 29.67
N SER A 277 31.78 2.71 30.36
CA SER A 277 30.43 3.03 30.88
C SER A 277 29.46 3.45 29.77
N ARG A 278 29.98 4.03 28.69
CA ARG A 278 29.19 4.41 27.50
C ARG A 278 28.86 3.22 26.58
N ALA A 279 29.65 2.15 26.65
CA ALA A 279 29.36 0.87 25.99
C ALA A 279 28.28 0.09 26.74
N THR A 280 27.07 0.65 26.80
CA THR A 280 25.92 0.10 27.52
C THR A 280 25.44 -1.21 26.91
N ASP A 281 24.69 -2.01 27.67
CA ASP A 281 24.14 -3.29 27.20
C ASP A 281 23.25 -3.13 25.95
N SER A 282 22.64 -1.95 25.76
CA SER A 282 21.91 -1.59 24.53
C SER A 282 22.80 -1.49 23.29
N VAL A 283 24.04 -1.02 23.42
CA VAL A 283 25.04 -0.99 22.33
C VAL A 283 25.44 -2.43 22.00
N ILE A 284 25.70 -3.23 23.03
CA ILE A 284 26.11 -4.63 22.86
C ILE A 284 25.00 -5.44 22.20
N CYS A 285 23.74 -5.25 22.61
CA CYS A 285 22.57 -5.84 21.95
C CYS A 285 22.53 -5.48 20.45
N ALA A 286 22.69 -4.20 20.12
CA ALA A 286 22.60 -3.72 18.75
C ALA A 286 23.73 -4.30 17.87
N LEU A 287 24.95 -4.45 18.42
CA LEU A 287 26.07 -5.09 17.74
C LEU A 287 25.78 -6.57 17.49
N VAL A 288 25.40 -7.34 18.51
CA VAL A 288 25.09 -8.78 18.36
C VAL A 288 23.96 -9.00 17.34
N GLU A 289 22.90 -8.17 17.40
CA GLU A 289 21.76 -8.30 16.50
C GLU A 289 22.11 -8.00 15.03
N ALA A 290 22.95 -6.99 14.78
CA ALA A 290 23.34 -6.59 13.43
C ALA A 290 24.43 -7.48 12.82
N LEU A 291 25.30 -8.06 13.64
CA LEU A 291 26.52 -8.74 13.20
C LEU A 291 26.40 -10.27 13.15
N ARG A 292 25.31 -10.86 13.67
CA ARG A 292 25.12 -12.33 13.82
C ARG A 292 25.28 -13.19 12.56
N TYR A 293 25.18 -12.63 11.36
CA TYR A 293 25.30 -13.35 10.09
C TYR A 293 26.45 -12.85 9.22
N LEU A 294 27.34 -12.04 9.79
CA LEU A 294 28.45 -11.44 9.07
C LEU A 294 29.74 -12.24 9.29
N ASN A 295 30.64 -12.16 8.32
CA ASN A 295 31.96 -12.77 8.45
C ASN A 295 32.80 -12.03 9.50
N ARG A 296 33.79 -12.72 10.05
CA ARG A 296 34.65 -12.22 11.13
C ARG A 296 35.30 -10.87 10.81
N SER A 297 35.85 -10.69 9.62
CA SER A 297 36.49 -9.43 9.22
C SER A 297 35.54 -8.23 9.27
N THR A 298 34.27 -8.42 8.89
CA THR A 298 33.25 -7.35 8.97
C THR A 298 32.83 -7.10 10.42
N VAL A 299 32.71 -8.15 11.22
CA VAL A 299 32.41 -8.05 12.65
C VAL A 299 33.49 -7.21 13.36
N GLU A 300 34.77 -7.56 13.19
CA GLU A 300 35.90 -6.88 13.81
C GLU A 300 35.93 -5.40 13.45
N LEU A 301 35.76 -5.06 12.16
CA LEU A 301 35.75 -3.69 11.68
C LEU A 301 34.61 -2.86 12.29
N VAL A 302 33.39 -3.41 12.30
CA VAL A 302 32.21 -2.67 12.79
C VAL A 302 32.29 -2.48 14.29
N VAL A 303 32.73 -3.50 15.04
CA VAL A 303 32.90 -3.39 16.49
C VAL A 303 33.96 -2.33 16.82
N ASP A 304 35.10 -2.36 16.13
CA ASP A 304 36.17 -1.37 16.31
C ASP A 304 35.65 0.05 16.02
N SER A 305 35.00 0.27 14.87
CA SER A 305 34.42 1.56 14.48
C SER A 305 33.40 2.11 15.48
N VAL A 306 32.63 1.22 16.12
CA VAL A 306 31.66 1.60 17.17
C VAL A 306 32.38 1.95 18.47
N PHE A 307 33.37 1.17 18.87
CA PHE A 307 34.11 1.40 20.11
C PHE A 307 35.04 2.61 20.01
N THR A 308 35.67 2.88 18.88
CA THR A 308 36.38 4.14 18.61
C THR A 308 35.43 5.34 18.74
N ARG A 309 34.20 5.22 18.24
CA ARG A 309 33.21 6.31 18.36
C ARG A 309 32.77 6.53 19.80
N ILE A 310 32.66 5.46 20.59
CA ILE A 310 32.33 5.51 22.02
C ILE A 310 33.49 6.09 22.84
N HIS A 311 34.73 5.84 22.42
CA HIS A 311 35.89 6.50 22.99
C HIS A 311 35.81 8.02 22.80
N ASN A 312 35.44 8.45 21.59
CA ASN A 312 35.36 9.86 21.20
C ASN A 312 34.05 10.57 21.58
N GLY A 313 33.08 9.87 22.20
CA GLY A 313 31.79 10.46 22.54
C GLY A 313 30.72 9.43 22.90
N TYR A 314 29.45 9.77 22.68
CA TYR A 314 28.33 8.85 22.90
C TYR A 314 27.63 8.50 21.59
N VAL A 315 27.06 7.29 21.51
CA VAL A 315 26.27 6.83 20.38
C VAL A 315 24.79 6.84 20.79
N SER A 316 24.08 7.92 20.46
CA SER A 316 22.67 8.11 20.83
C SER A 316 21.72 7.10 20.19
N HIS A 317 22.05 6.61 19.00
CA HIS A 317 21.25 5.61 18.27
C HIS A 317 22.15 4.48 17.73
N PRO A 318 22.52 3.50 18.57
CA PRO A 318 23.48 2.45 18.21
C PRO A 318 23.10 1.69 16.94
N SER A 319 21.84 1.25 16.81
CA SER A 319 21.37 0.51 15.64
C SER A 319 21.47 1.30 14.33
N ALA A 320 21.15 2.60 14.36
CA ALA A 320 21.23 3.46 13.18
C ALA A 320 22.68 3.74 12.77
N TYR A 321 23.56 3.90 13.76
CA TYR A 321 24.99 4.10 13.52
C TYR A 321 25.66 2.85 12.94
N ILE A 322 25.36 1.67 13.49
CA ILE A 322 25.85 0.38 12.98
C ILE A 322 25.36 0.15 11.55
N ALA A 323 24.09 0.40 11.26
CA ALA A 323 23.55 0.31 9.90
C ALA A 323 24.28 1.23 8.91
N LYS A 324 24.65 2.45 9.34
CA LYS A 324 25.41 3.40 8.51
C LYS A 324 26.83 2.90 8.22
N ILE A 325 27.50 2.25 9.17
CA ILE A 325 28.81 1.63 8.94
C ILE A 325 28.64 0.49 7.94
N LEU A 326 27.68 -0.41 8.16
CA LEU A 326 27.42 -1.55 7.28
C LEU A 326 27.09 -1.13 5.84
N GLN A 327 26.33 -0.05 5.64
CA GLN A 327 26.01 0.48 4.31
C GLN A 327 27.24 1.01 3.56
N LYS A 328 28.27 1.49 4.28
CA LYS A 328 29.52 1.95 3.67
C LYS A 328 30.41 0.79 3.23
N HIS A 329 30.22 -0.41 3.78
CA HIS A 329 30.98 -1.59 3.40
C HIS A 329 30.23 -2.42 2.35
N ALA A 330 30.84 -2.56 1.17
CA ALA A 330 30.24 -3.14 -0.04
C ALA A 330 29.62 -4.55 0.13
N ALA A 331 29.98 -5.29 1.18
CA ALA A 331 29.43 -6.60 1.50
C ALA A 331 27.91 -6.59 1.80
N TYR A 332 27.34 -5.48 2.31
CA TYR A 332 25.93 -5.42 2.69
C TYR A 332 24.96 -5.23 1.50
N LYS A 333 25.47 -4.88 0.30
CA LYS A 333 24.64 -4.80 -0.91
C LYS A 333 24.16 -6.18 -1.40
N LYS A 334 24.84 -7.27 -1.03
CA LYS A 334 24.52 -8.64 -1.49
C LYS A 334 23.53 -9.41 -0.61
N LEU A 335 23.23 -8.92 0.61
CA LEU A 335 22.32 -9.58 1.56
C LEU A 335 20.91 -8.93 1.61
N LEU A 336 20.68 -7.88 0.81
CA LEU A 336 19.40 -7.18 0.68
C LEU A 336 18.73 -7.40 -0.69
N LEU A 337 19.30 -8.27 -1.52
CA LEU A 337 18.69 -8.91 -2.69
C LEU A 337 18.52 -10.39 -2.36
#